data_AF-A0A1S3YGA9-F1
#
_entry.id   AF-A0A1S3YGA9-F1
#
_cell.length_a   1.000
_cell.length_b   1.000
_cell.length_c   1.000
_cell.angle_alpha   90.00
_cell.angle_beta   90.00
_cell.angle_gamma   90.00
#
_symmetry.space_group_name_H-M   'P 1'
#
loop_
_entity.id
_entity.type
_entity.pdbx_description
1 polymer ?
#
loop_
_entity_poly.entity_id
_entity_poly.type
_entity_poly.pdbx_seq_one_letter_code
_entity_poly.pdbx_strand_id
1 'polypeptide(L)'
;LHLALGFVLLLSAVTAAVSVAIVTPLTSPLLLLYSTSSYYSVAPSVGISAADEYWAARYILERITEITGVVVSFDPKPIPGDWDGAGAHTNYSTKSMRNEGGYEVIKKAIEKLGLRHKEYIAAYGEGNERRLTRRHETDGLL
;
A
#
# COMPACT_ATOMS: atom_id res chain seq x y z
N LEU A 1 4.89 7.85 31.40
CA LEU A 1 4.24 6.56 31.75
C LEU A 1 2.84 6.85 32.29
N HIS A 2 1.86 7.08 31.41
CA HIS A 2 0.39 7.01 31.60
C HIS A 2 -0.28 7.77 30.46
N LEU A 3 -0.47 7.08 29.32
CA LEU A 3 -1.49 7.36 28.30
C LEU A 3 -1.66 6.08 27.46
N ALA A 4 -1.74 4.95 28.17
CA ALA A 4 -2.19 3.68 27.64
C ALA A 4 -3.62 3.48 28.17
N LEU A 5 -4.60 3.99 27.43
CA LEU A 5 -6.02 3.71 27.69
C LEU A 5 -6.79 3.85 26.37
N GLY A 6 -7.06 2.71 25.74
CA GLY A 6 -8.42 2.43 25.30
C GLY A 6 -8.80 2.68 23.85
N PHE A 7 -7.99 2.29 22.86
CA PHE A 7 -8.55 1.86 21.57
C PHE A 7 -7.78 0.64 21.09
N VAL A 8 -8.41 -0.53 21.17
CA VAL A 8 -7.95 -1.76 20.49
C VAL A 8 -8.09 -1.49 18.99
N LEU A 9 -7.04 -0.90 18.40
CA LEU A 9 -6.88 -0.67 16.98
C LEU A 9 -6.56 -2.01 16.33
N LEU A 10 -7.55 -2.69 15.75
CA LEU A 10 -7.28 -3.78 14.82
C LEU A 10 -6.95 -3.12 13.47
N LEU A 11 -5.71 -3.21 13.00
CA LEU A 11 -5.42 -2.89 11.60
C LEU A 11 -6.04 -4.01 10.76
N SER A 12 -6.56 -3.67 9.60
CA SER A 12 -7.06 -4.65 8.64
C SER A 12 -6.11 -4.66 7.46
N ALA A 13 -6.02 -5.79 6.78
CA ALA A 13 -5.01 -6.14 5.78
C ALA A 13 -4.50 -4.95 4.94
N VAL A 14 -3.17 -4.82 4.83
CA VAL A 14 -2.55 -3.94 3.84
C VAL A 14 -2.36 -4.76 2.57
N THR A 15 -3.06 -4.39 1.50
CA THR A 15 -2.83 -4.93 0.17
C THR A 15 -1.89 -3.99 -0.56
N ALA A 16 -0.69 -4.47 -0.89
CA ALA A 16 0.29 -3.71 -1.65
C ALA A 16 0.46 -4.30 -3.04
N ALA A 17 0.23 -3.46 -4.06
CA ALA A 17 0.70 -3.71 -5.41
C ALA A 17 2.18 -3.32 -5.49
N VAL A 18 2.96 -4.13 -6.22
CA VAL A 18 4.39 -3.96 -6.45
C VAL A 18 4.66 -4.18 -7.92
N SER A 19 5.56 -3.39 -8.49
CA SER A 19 6.03 -3.62 -9.85
C SER A 19 7.34 -4.38 -9.81
N VAL A 20 7.42 -5.43 -10.60
CA VAL A 20 8.58 -6.31 -10.70
C VAL A 20 9.14 -6.18 -12.11
N ALA A 21 10.42 -5.85 -12.20
CA ALA A 21 11.16 -5.77 -13.46
C ALA A 21 12.14 -6.94 -13.54
N ILE A 22 11.94 -7.82 -14.52
CA ILE A 22 12.86 -8.93 -14.75
C ILE A 22 14.09 -8.38 -15.48
N VAL A 23 15.24 -8.41 -14.81
CA VAL A 23 16.53 -8.14 -15.45
C VAL A 23 17.14 -9.50 -15.77
N THR A 24 16.80 -10.10 -16.91
CA THR A 24 17.48 -11.33 -17.30
C THR A 24 18.95 -11.01 -17.61
N PRO A 25 19.93 -11.62 -16.93
CA PRO A 25 21.29 -11.57 -17.42
C PRO A 25 21.41 -12.70 -18.46
N LEU A 26 21.41 -12.41 -19.76
CA LEU A 26 22.02 -13.37 -20.70
C LEU A 26 22.38 -12.73 -22.05
N THR A 27 23.69 -12.62 -22.29
CA THR A 27 24.36 -12.87 -23.58
C THR A 27 23.93 -12.09 -24.84
N SER A 28 23.06 -11.08 -24.75
CA SER A 28 22.63 -10.26 -25.90
C SER A 28 22.48 -8.78 -25.52
N PRO A 29 22.93 -7.82 -26.35
CA PRO A 29 22.90 -6.39 -26.04
C PRO A 29 21.49 -5.75 -26.08
N LEU A 30 20.44 -6.55 -26.23
CA LEU A 30 19.04 -6.09 -26.16
C LEU A 30 18.45 -6.43 -24.79
N LEU A 31 18.55 -5.48 -23.86
CA LEU A 31 17.91 -5.54 -22.56
C LEU A 31 16.38 -5.40 -22.73
N LEU A 32 15.65 -6.50 -22.86
CA LEU A 32 14.18 -6.52 -22.83
C LEU A 32 13.73 -6.48 -21.36
N LEU A 33 13.49 -5.28 -20.84
CA LEU A 33 12.85 -5.08 -19.53
C LEU A 33 11.36 -5.41 -19.65
N TYR A 34 10.98 -6.64 -19.30
CA TYR A 34 9.57 -6.96 -19.05
C TYR A 34 9.22 -6.51 -17.63
N SER A 35 8.23 -5.63 -17.52
CA SER A 35 7.65 -5.20 -16.24
C SER A 35 6.28 -5.81 -16.06
N THR A 36 6.04 -6.41 -14.89
CA THR A 36 4.75 -6.94 -14.47
C THR A 36 4.36 -6.35 -13.12
N SER A 37 3.06 -6.26 -12.86
CA SER A 37 2.52 -5.84 -11.57
C SER A 37 1.97 -7.05 -10.83
N SER A 38 2.29 -7.17 -9.55
CA SER A 38 1.82 -8.22 -8.65
C SER A 38 1.33 -7.59 -7.36
N TYR A 39 0.49 -8.27 -6.58
CA TYR A 39 0.06 -7.78 -5.27
C TYR A 39 0.14 -8.88 -4.21
N TYR A 40 0.34 -8.46 -2.96
CA TYR A 40 0.22 -9.34 -1.79
C TYR A 40 -0.59 -8.62 -0.70
N SER A 41 -1.16 -9.39 0.21
CA SER A 41 -1.85 -8.86 1.39
C SER A 41 -1.23 -9.42 2.66
N VAL A 42 -0.93 -8.54 3.61
CA VAL A 42 -0.65 -8.96 4.99
C VAL A 42 -1.99 -9.24 5.66
N ALA A 43 -2.06 -10.31 6.44
CA ALA A 43 -3.28 -10.67 7.16
C ALA A 43 -3.72 -9.53 8.12
N PRO A 44 -5.00 -9.48 8.54
CA PRO A 44 -5.42 -8.52 9.55
C PRO A 44 -4.63 -8.70 10.85
N SER A 45 -3.99 -7.63 11.31
CA SER A 45 -3.15 -7.64 12.53
C SER A 45 -3.39 -6.40 13.38
N VAL A 46 -3.08 -6.48 14.68
CA VAL A 46 -3.50 -5.46 15.66
C VAL A 46 -2.42 -4.40 15.81
N GLY A 47 -2.80 -3.13 15.64
CA GLY A 47 -1.96 -1.98 15.96
C GLY A 47 -0.59 -2.03 15.27
N ILE A 48 0.47 -2.01 16.07
CA ILE A 48 1.86 -1.93 15.59
C ILE A 48 2.30 -3.16 14.80
N SER A 49 1.79 -4.36 15.15
CA SER A 49 2.21 -5.62 14.52
C SER A 49 1.98 -5.63 13.02
N ALA A 50 0.97 -4.90 12.55
CA ALA A 50 0.70 -4.82 11.12
C ALA A 50 1.77 -4.05 10.34
N ALA A 51 2.37 -3.03 10.96
CA ALA A 51 3.51 -2.33 10.36
C ALA A 51 4.76 -3.22 10.36
N ASP A 52 5.01 -3.94 11.46
CA ASP A 52 6.16 -4.85 11.59
C ASP A 52 6.08 -5.99 10.55
N GLU A 53 4.91 -6.62 10.43
CA GLU A 53 4.65 -7.69 9.45
C GLU A 53 4.76 -7.18 8.01
N TYR A 54 4.26 -5.97 7.73
CA TYR A 54 4.35 -5.36 6.41
C TYR A 54 5.80 -5.07 6.00
N TRP A 55 6.61 -4.55 6.93
CA TRP A 55 8.04 -4.34 6.71
C TRP A 55 8.80 -5.65 6.52
N ALA A 56 8.52 -6.66 7.34
CA ALA A 56 9.10 -7.98 7.19
C ALA A 56 8.75 -8.60 5.82
N ALA A 57 7.50 -8.45 5.36
CA ALA A 57 7.06 -8.92 4.06
C ALA A 57 7.81 -8.22 2.90
N ARG A 58 8.01 -6.91 2.97
CA ARG A 58 8.82 -6.16 1.98
C ARG A 58 10.26 -6.66 1.94
N TYR A 59 10.87 -6.83 3.11
CA TYR A 59 12.24 -7.34 3.20
C TYR A 59 12.36 -8.74 2.57
N ILE A 60 11.44 -9.66 2.89
CA ILE A 60 11.44 -11.01 2.30
C ILE A 60 11.29 -10.93 0.78
N LEU A 61 10.39 -10.08 0.28
CA LEU A 61 10.20 -9.89 -1.17
C LEU A 61 11.48 -9.40 -1.85
N GLU A 62 12.14 -8.37 -1.31
CA GLU A 62 13.41 -7.86 -1.83
C GLU A 62 14.53 -8.90 -1.80
N ARG A 63 14.52 -9.82 -0.81
CA ARG A 63 15.48 -10.92 -0.72
C ARG A 63 15.22 -12.01 -1.73
N ILE A 64 13.97 -12.36 -1.96
CA ILE A 64 13.60 -13.29 -3.04
C ILE A 64 14.00 -12.69 -4.39
N THR A 65 13.67 -11.41 -4.64
CA THR A 65 13.94 -10.77 -5.93
C THR A 65 15.44 -10.69 -6.19
N GLU A 66 16.24 -10.35 -5.19
CA GLU A 66 17.71 -10.37 -5.27
C GLU A 66 18.25 -11.75 -5.68
N ILE A 67 17.82 -12.83 -5.02
CA ILE A 67 18.27 -14.19 -5.35
C ILE A 67 17.89 -14.60 -6.77
N THR A 68 16.73 -14.12 -7.26
CA THR A 68 16.24 -14.42 -8.61
C THR A 68 16.82 -13.51 -9.71
N GLY A 69 17.64 -12.51 -9.36
CA GLY A 69 18.17 -11.54 -10.33
C GLY A 69 17.12 -10.56 -10.86
N VAL A 70 16.06 -10.32 -10.10
CA VAL A 70 14.92 -9.46 -10.45
C VAL A 70 14.93 -8.22 -9.57
N VAL A 71 14.47 -7.09 -10.11
CA VAL A 71 14.34 -5.84 -9.35
C VAL A 71 12.88 -5.62 -9.00
N VAL A 72 12.59 -5.39 -7.73
CA VAL A 72 11.27 -4.94 -7.26
C VAL A 72 11.28 -3.43 -7.06
N SER A 73 10.18 -2.77 -7.42
CA SER A 73 9.95 -1.35 -7.19
C SER A 73 8.66 -1.13 -6.42
N PHE A 74 8.75 -0.25 -5.42
CA PHE A 74 7.62 0.29 -4.67
C PHE A 74 7.27 1.72 -5.10
N ASP A 75 7.80 2.20 -6.24
CA ASP A 75 7.43 3.50 -6.81
C ASP A 75 5.92 3.48 -7.15
N PRO A 76 5.14 4.51 -6.78
CA PRO A 76 3.71 4.54 -7.03
C PRO A 76 3.34 4.62 -8.52
N LYS A 77 4.28 5.01 -9.40
CA LYS A 77 4.10 5.06 -10.86
C LYS A 77 5.43 4.74 -11.55
N PRO A 78 5.83 3.46 -11.60
CA PRO A 78 7.14 3.05 -12.11
C PRO A 78 7.22 3.16 -13.64
N ILE A 79 6.09 2.98 -14.34
CA ILE A 79 5.99 3.20 -15.79
C ILE A 79 5.11 4.43 -16.04
N PRO A 80 5.62 5.48 -16.69
CA PRO A 80 4.81 6.64 -17.05
C PRO A 80 3.80 6.31 -18.17
N GLY A 81 2.76 7.13 -18.29
CA GLY A 81 1.73 6.98 -19.32
C GLY A 81 0.54 6.11 -18.89
N ASP A 82 -0.02 5.40 -19.86
CA ASP A 82 -1.28 4.64 -19.77
C ASP A 82 -1.07 3.24 -19.16
N TRP A 83 -0.33 3.19 -18.05
CA TRP A 83 -0.08 2.00 -17.25
C TRP A 83 -0.62 2.21 -15.84
N ASP A 84 -1.12 1.19 -15.19
CA ASP A 84 -1.60 1.33 -13.81
C ASP A 84 -0.44 1.65 -12.86
N GLY A 85 -0.77 2.38 -11.79
CA GLY A 85 0.18 2.66 -10.70
C GLY A 85 0.16 1.59 -9.62
N ALA A 86 1.12 1.65 -8.70
CA ALA A 86 1.19 0.77 -7.54
C ALA A 86 0.68 1.48 -6.28
N GLY A 87 -0.29 0.87 -5.59
CA GLY A 87 -0.88 1.40 -4.35
C GLY A 87 -0.73 0.43 -3.17
N ALA A 88 -0.82 0.96 -1.96
CA ALA A 88 -0.86 0.20 -0.71
C ALA A 88 -2.21 0.44 0.00
N HIS A 89 -3.25 -0.24 -0.46
CA HIS A 89 -4.59 -0.13 0.12
C HIS A 89 -4.58 -0.65 1.55
N THR A 90 -5.01 0.20 2.48
CA THR A 90 -5.05 -0.13 3.90
C THR A 90 -6.50 -0.29 4.32
N ASN A 91 -6.88 -1.52 4.69
CA ASN A 91 -8.19 -1.75 5.28
C ASN A 91 -8.17 -1.31 6.74
N TYR A 92 -9.22 -0.68 7.27
CA TYR A 92 -9.27 -0.30 8.69
C TYR A 92 -10.60 -0.67 9.37
N SER A 93 -10.54 -1.22 10.59
CA SER A 93 -11.75 -1.42 11.41
C SER A 93 -11.48 -1.41 12.93
N THR A 94 -12.36 -0.76 13.68
CA THR A 94 -12.40 -0.87 15.14
C THR A 94 -13.42 -1.91 15.60
N LYS A 95 -13.38 -2.33 16.87
CA LYS A 95 -14.39 -3.24 17.44
C LYS A 95 -15.81 -2.71 17.24
N SER A 96 -16.03 -1.42 17.46
CA SER A 96 -17.34 -0.77 17.24
C SER A 96 -17.79 -0.77 15.78
N MET A 97 -16.86 -0.67 14.82
CA MET A 97 -17.20 -0.75 13.39
C MET A 97 -17.67 -2.15 12.97
N ARG A 98 -17.22 -3.20 13.67
CA ARG A 98 -17.56 -4.60 13.36
C ARG A 98 -18.79 -5.13 14.10
N ASN A 99 -19.34 -4.36 15.04
CA ASN A 99 -20.51 -4.73 15.82
C ASN A 99 -21.79 -4.14 15.22
N GLU A 100 -22.95 -4.52 15.79
CA GLU A 100 -24.25 -3.95 15.42
C GLU A 100 -24.24 -2.41 15.52
N GLY A 101 -24.81 -1.74 14.52
CA GLY A 101 -24.74 -0.28 14.37
C GLY A 101 -23.39 0.25 13.86
N GLY A 102 -22.42 -0.62 13.54
CA GLY A 102 -21.08 -0.25 13.11
C GLY A 102 -21.02 0.59 11.83
N TYR A 103 -22.02 0.50 10.95
CA TYR A 103 -22.12 1.30 9.72
C TYR A 103 -22.16 2.81 10.00
N GLU A 104 -22.86 3.24 11.07
CA GLU A 104 -22.88 4.65 11.48
C GLU A 104 -21.51 5.11 12.00
N VAL A 105 -20.76 4.21 12.64
CA VAL A 105 -19.39 4.47 13.09
C VAL A 105 -18.45 4.61 11.89
N ILE A 106 -18.63 3.79 10.85
CA ILE A 106 -17.86 3.86 9.60
C ILE A 106 -18.09 5.20 8.92
N LYS A 107 -19.34 5.64 8.73
CA LYS A 107 -19.66 6.94 8.10
C LYS A 107 -19.00 8.10 8.84
N LYS A 108 -19.12 8.13 10.18
CA LYS A 108 -18.47 9.16 11.02
C LYS A 108 -16.94 9.13 10.90
N ALA A 109 -16.33 7.97 10.71
CA ALA A 109 -14.90 7.86 10.50
C ALA A 109 -14.47 8.39 9.13
N ILE A 110 -15.24 8.10 8.07
CA ILE A 110 -15.01 8.63 6.72
C ILE A 110 -15.10 10.16 6.71
N GLU A 111 -16.11 10.74 7.36
CA GLU A 111 -16.24 12.20 7.50
C GLU A 111 -14.99 12.82 8.14
N LYS A 112 -14.50 12.22 9.24
CA LYS A 112 -13.27 12.68 9.92
C LYS A 112 -12.02 12.54 9.03
N LEU A 113 -11.93 11.49 8.23
CA LEU A 113 -10.82 11.30 7.29
C LEU A 113 -10.84 12.39 6.21
N GLY A 114 -12.02 12.74 5.70
CA GLY A 114 -12.20 13.81 4.71
C GLY A 114 -11.69 15.17 5.20
N LEU A 115 -11.93 15.51 6.48
CA LEU A 115 -11.49 16.79 7.06
C LEU A 115 -9.97 16.99 7.07
N ARG A 116 -9.20 15.90 7.06
CA ARG A 116 -7.72 15.91 7.13
C ARG A 116 -7.07 15.29 5.90
N HIS A 117 -7.81 15.15 4.80
CA HIS A 117 -7.35 14.47 3.60
C HIS A 117 -5.98 14.96 3.11
N LYS A 118 -5.78 16.29 3.05
CA LYS A 118 -4.51 16.90 2.61
C LYS A 118 -3.32 16.50 3.49
N GLU A 119 -3.52 16.45 4.81
CA GLU A 119 -2.46 16.06 5.76
C GLU A 119 -2.10 14.59 5.59
N TYR A 120 -3.09 13.72 5.34
CA TYR A 120 -2.85 12.31 5.10
C TYR A 120 -2.14 12.06 3.77
N ILE A 121 -2.58 12.71 2.68
CA ILE A 121 -1.93 12.60 1.37
C ILE A 121 -0.44 12.97 1.45
N ALA A 122 -0.10 14.03 2.20
CA ALA A 122 1.30 14.42 2.41
C ALA A 122 2.15 13.34 3.10
N ALA A 123 1.52 12.44 3.86
CA ALA A 123 2.19 11.33 4.55
C ALA A 123 2.05 9.98 3.82
N TYR A 124 1.26 9.87 2.75
CA TYR A 124 0.93 8.59 2.09
C TYR A 124 1.98 8.11 1.07
N GLY A 125 3.11 8.80 1.00
CA GLY A 125 4.25 8.45 0.16
C GLY A 125 4.53 9.50 -0.90
N GLU A 126 5.82 9.75 -1.12
CA GLU A 126 6.34 10.64 -2.15
C GLU A 126 6.06 10.07 -3.55
N GLY A 127 5.81 10.94 -4.54
CA GLY A 127 5.54 10.54 -5.92
C GLY A 127 4.09 10.14 -6.21
N ASN A 128 3.21 10.12 -5.20
CA ASN A 128 1.80 9.76 -5.36
C ASN A 128 1.04 10.66 -6.33
N GLU A 129 1.50 11.89 -6.58
CA GLU A 129 0.91 12.80 -7.56
C GLU A 129 0.97 12.27 -9.00
N ARG A 130 1.94 11.39 -9.30
CA ARG A 130 2.02 10.69 -10.60
C ARG A 130 1.01 9.56 -10.74
N ARG A 131 0.49 9.09 -9.60
CA ARG A 131 -0.46 7.98 -9.51
C ARG A 131 -1.90 8.46 -9.38
N LEU A 132 -2.18 9.34 -8.41
CA LEU A 132 -3.51 9.84 -8.03
C LEU A 132 -4.05 10.89 -9.01
N THR A 133 -4.47 10.42 -10.19
CA THR A 133 -4.76 11.28 -11.35
C THR A 133 -6.23 11.23 -11.80
N ARG A 134 -7.12 10.57 -11.04
CA ARG A 134 -8.51 10.24 -11.45
C ARG A 134 -8.61 9.28 -12.65
N ARG A 135 -7.51 8.61 -12.98
CA ARG A 135 -7.42 7.56 -14.02
C ARG A 135 -6.83 6.30 -13.38
N HIS A 136 -7.00 5.14 -14.03
CA HIS A 136 -6.37 3.89 -13.62
C HIS A 136 -6.68 3.49 -12.17
N GLU A 137 -7.97 3.34 -11.85
CA GLU A 137 -8.47 2.90 -10.52
C GLU A 137 -8.07 3.80 -9.34
N THR A 138 -7.60 5.03 -9.58
CA THR A 138 -7.24 5.97 -8.54
C THR A 138 -8.16 7.17 -8.51
N ASP A 139 -8.41 7.69 -7.30
CA ASP A 139 -9.04 8.99 -7.12
C ASP A 139 -8.02 10.13 -7.33
N GLY A 140 -8.50 11.36 -7.44
CA GLY A 140 -7.66 12.55 -7.56
C GLY A 140 -7.13 13.03 -6.22
N LEU A 141 -6.11 13.89 -6.24
CA LEU A 141 -5.56 14.56 -5.05
C LEU A 141 -6.52 15.58 -4.38
N LEU A 142 -7.68 15.84 -4.99
CA LEU A 142 -8.63 16.90 -4.65
C LEU A 142 -10.05 16.37 -4.58
#